data_AF-Q2SE41-F1
#
_entry.id   AF-Q2SE41-F1
#
_cell.length_a   1.000
_cell.length_b   1.000
_cell.length_c   1.000
_cell.angle_alpha   90.00
_cell.angle_beta   90.00
_cell.angle_gamma   90.00
#
_symmetry.space_group_name_H-M   'P 1'
#
loop_
_entity.id
_entity.type
_entity.pdbx_description
1 polymer ?
#
loop_
_entity_poly.entity_id
_entity_poly.type
_entity_poly.pdbx_seq_one_letter_code
_entity_poly.pdbx_strand_id
1 'polypeptide(L)'
;MSEKEPNKIKADKELWPEAMKASHDFHNPLYDYYYDIQYVCRKCKKTAIWSAEQQKYESEVLKKSYYGKVLCELCYKAYNLLKARIREYERLWLRETESSKSQAEYIASWLADIQEFKKYTDKYNQSMEHKLRRLLDANQ
;
A
#
# COMPACT_ATOMS: atom_id res chain seq x y z
N MET A 1 -16.16 -29.50 -17.75
CA MET A 1 -15.90 -28.64 -16.57
C MET A 1 -16.55 -27.31 -16.86
N SER A 2 -17.62 -26.94 -16.15
CA SER A 2 -18.33 -25.68 -16.40
C SER A 2 -17.43 -24.54 -15.91
N GLU A 3 -16.89 -23.76 -16.85
CA GLU A 3 -16.27 -22.47 -16.54
C GLU A 3 -17.35 -21.59 -15.93
N LYS A 4 -17.29 -21.37 -14.60
CA LYS A 4 -18.14 -20.37 -13.97
C LYS A 4 -17.80 -19.02 -14.57
N GLU A 5 -18.78 -18.35 -15.14
CA GLU A 5 -18.60 -16.98 -15.61
C GLU A 5 -18.00 -16.13 -14.48
N PRO A 6 -17.01 -15.27 -14.79
CA PRO A 6 -16.44 -14.38 -13.80
C PRO A 6 -17.54 -13.47 -13.24
N ASN A 7 -17.54 -13.29 -11.93
CA ASN A 7 -18.50 -12.42 -11.28
C ASN A 7 -18.40 -11.00 -11.88
N LYS A 8 -19.55 -10.45 -12.29
CA LYS A 8 -19.62 -9.12 -12.91
C LYS A 8 -20.66 -8.26 -12.22
N ILE A 9 -20.30 -7.03 -11.92
CA ILE A 9 -21.20 -6.08 -11.25
C ILE A 9 -21.22 -4.77 -12.02
N LYS A 10 -22.41 -4.23 -12.29
CA LYS A 10 -22.55 -2.95 -12.98
C LYS A 10 -21.96 -1.80 -12.15
N ALA A 11 -21.13 -0.99 -12.79
CA ALA A 11 -20.57 0.22 -12.22
C ALA A 11 -21.60 1.36 -12.30
N ASP A 12 -21.71 2.13 -11.22
CA ASP A 12 -22.35 3.43 -11.22
C ASP A 12 -21.27 4.50 -11.31
N LYS A 13 -20.94 4.90 -12.55
CA LYS A 13 -19.85 5.83 -12.83
C LYS A 13 -20.10 7.22 -12.26
N GLU A 14 -21.35 7.61 -12.04
CA GLU A 14 -21.69 8.90 -11.41
C GLU A 14 -21.25 8.96 -9.95
N LEU A 15 -21.12 7.79 -9.30
CA LEU A 15 -20.60 7.67 -7.95
C LEU A 15 -19.07 7.58 -7.91
N TRP A 16 -18.37 7.63 -9.04
CA TRP A 16 -16.91 7.60 -9.02
C TRP A 16 -16.30 8.88 -8.43
N PRO A 17 -15.03 8.83 -7.97
CA PRO A 17 -14.27 10.03 -7.61
C PRO A 17 -14.15 10.98 -8.81
N GLU A 18 -14.15 12.29 -8.57
CA GLU A 18 -14.03 13.30 -9.63
C GLU A 18 -12.78 13.12 -10.49
N ALA A 19 -11.65 12.72 -9.88
CA ALA A 19 -10.42 12.43 -10.62
C ALA A 19 -10.58 11.30 -11.65
N MET A 20 -11.51 10.37 -11.42
CA MET A 20 -11.82 9.29 -12.37
C MET A 20 -12.86 9.71 -13.40
N LYS A 21 -13.83 10.56 -13.03
CA LYS A 21 -14.78 11.12 -14.00
C LYS A 21 -14.10 11.94 -15.08
N ALA A 22 -13.01 12.63 -14.72
CA ALA A 22 -12.17 13.36 -15.67
C ALA A 22 -11.27 12.46 -16.54
N SER A 23 -11.26 11.14 -16.30
CA SER A 23 -10.42 10.20 -17.04
C SER A 23 -11.14 9.63 -18.27
N HIS A 24 -10.36 9.12 -19.23
CA HIS A 24 -10.89 8.40 -20.40
C HIS A 24 -11.79 7.21 -20.01
N ASP A 25 -11.51 6.57 -18.88
CA ASP A 25 -12.21 5.36 -18.47
C ASP A 25 -13.68 5.61 -18.10
N PHE A 26 -14.03 6.83 -17.67
CA PHE A 26 -15.41 7.22 -17.42
C PHE A 26 -16.27 7.10 -18.70
N HIS A 27 -15.73 7.51 -19.84
CA HIS A 27 -16.44 7.46 -21.12
C HIS A 27 -16.30 6.12 -21.87
N ASN A 28 -15.47 5.20 -21.38
CA ASN A 28 -15.20 3.93 -22.04
C ASN A 28 -16.16 2.81 -21.57
N PRO A 29 -16.94 2.18 -22.47
CA PRO A 29 -17.88 1.10 -22.11
C PRO A 29 -17.24 -0.12 -21.46
N LEU A 30 -15.93 -0.34 -21.66
CA LEU A 30 -15.21 -1.44 -21.00
C LEU A 30 -15.26 -1.38 -19.47
N TYR A 31 -15.46 -0.18 -18.91
CA TYR A 31 -15.55 0.04 -17.47
C TYR A 31 -16.98 0.27 -16.97
N ASP A 32 -18.01 -0.09 -17.77
CA ASP A 32 -19.41 -0.10 -17.31
C ASP A 32 -19.68 -1.22 -16.29
N TYR A 33 -18.74 -2.16 -16.16
CA TYR A 33 -18.82 -3.29 -15.25
C TYR A 33 -17.49 -3.51 -14.55
N TYR A 34 -17.57 -3.93 -13.30
CA TYR A 34 -16.47 -4.53 -12.54
C TYR A 34 -16.46 -6.03 -12.75
N TYR A 35 -15.27 -6.62 -12.73
CA TYR A 35 -15.05 -8.06 -12.90
C TYR A 35 -14.05 -8.56 -11.88
N ASP A 36 -14.15 -9.81 -11.45
CA ASP A 36 -13.09 -10.40 -10.64
C ASP A 36 -11.74 -10.40 -11.39
N ILE A 37 -10.74 -9.71 -10.83
CA ILE A 37 -9.40 -9.61 -11.40
C ILE A 37 -8.44 -10.44 -10.56
N GLN A 38 -7.87 -11.49 -11.15
CA GLN A 38 -6.76 -12.23 -10.54
C GLN A 38 -5.46 -11.43 -10.66
N TYR A 39 -4.70 -11.36 -9.58
CA TYR A 39 -3.39 -10.72 -9.57
C TYR A 39 -2.42 -11.44 -8.64
N VAL A 40 -1.12 -11.24 -8.87
CA VAL A 40 -0.06 -11.79 -8.02
C VAL A 40 0.40 -10.72 -7.05
N CYS A 41 0.33 -11.01 -5.76
CA CYS A 41 0.81 -10.08 -4.74
C CYS A 41 2.32 -9.83 -4.91
N ARG A 42 2.72 -8.57 -5.05
CA ARG A 42 4.12 -8.14 -5.20
C ARG A 42 5.02 -8.69 -4.10
N LYS A 43 4.55 -8.71 -2.86
CA LYS A 43 5.34 -9.14 -1.69
C LYS A 43 5.40 -10.65 -1.54
N CYS A 44 4.26 -11.30 -1.31
CA CYS A 44 4.23 -12.73 -0.96
C CYS A 44 4.14 -13.66 -2.18
N LYS A 45 4.00 -13.10 -3.40
CA LYS A 45 3.89 -13.82 -4.67
C LYS A 45 2.69 -14.78 -4.77
N LYS A 46 1.77 -14.75 -3.80
CA LYS A 46 0.53 -15.52 -3.85
C LYS A 46 -0.48 -14.85 -4.79
N THR A 47 -1.21 -15.67 -5.52
CA THR A 47 -2.38 -15.23 -6.30
C THR A 47 -3.49 -14.77 -5.35
N ALA A 48 -4.11 -13.65 -5.69
CA ALA A 48 -5.27 -13.10 -5.01
C ALA A 48 -6.30 -12.64 -6.04
N ILE A 49 -7.55 -12.50 -5.61
CA ILE A 49 -8.64 -11.98 -6.42
C ILE A 49 -9.00 -10.60 -5.87
N TRP A 50 -9.06 -9.62 -6.76
CA TRP A 50 -9.67 -8.34 -6.48
C TRP A 50 -11.07 -8.39 -7.07
N SER A 51 -12.04 -8.65 -6.19
CA SER A 51 -13.41 -8.95 -6.59
C SER A 51 -14.14 -7.74 -7.17
N ALA A 52 -15.16 -8.02 -8.00
CA ALA A 52 -16.05 -6.99 -8.51
C ALA A 52 -16.74 -6.20 -7.37
N GLU A 53 -17.08 -6.84 -6.25
CA GLU A 53 -17.67 -6.19 -5.07
C GLU A 53 -16.69 -5.22 -4.42
N GLN A 54 -15.42 -5.63 -4.27
CA GLN A 54 -14.39 -4.76 -3.70
C GLN A 54 -14.14 -3.54 -4.58
N GLN A 55 -14.10 -3.73 -5.90
CA GLN A 55 -13.98 -2.62 -6.86
C GLN A 55 -15.11 -1.62 -6.70
N LYS A 56 -16.36 -2.10 -6.70
CA LYS A 56 -17.55 -1.26 -6.51
C LYS A 56 -17.49 -0.48 -5.21
N TYR A 57 -17.23 -1.17 -4.10
CA TYR A 57 -17.17 -0.54 -2.80
C TYR A 57 -16.05 0.52 -2.71
N GLU A 58 -14.86 0.21 -3.22
CA GLU A 58 -13.73 1.15 -3.17
C GLU A 58 -13.97 2.40 -4.01
N SER A 59 -14.52 2.27 -5.21
CA SER A 59 -14.76 3.41 -6.10
C SER A 59 -16.01 4.20 -5.76
N GLU A 60 -17.13 3.52 -5.52
CA GLU A 60 -18.42 4.21 -5.35
C GLU A 60 -18.67 4.66 -3.91
N VAL A 61 -18.13 3.94 -2.91
CA VAL A 61 -18.32 4.27 -1.48
C VAL A 61 -17.11 4.99 -0.91
N LEU A 62 -15.92 4.38 -0.99
CA LEU A 62 -14.71 4.97 -0.39
C LEU A 62 -14.10 6.10 -1.24
N LYS A 63 -14.62 6.32 -2.45
CA LYS A 63 -14.12 7.28 -3.43
C LYS A 63 -12.61 7.12 -3.70
N LYS A 64 -12.14 5.87 -3.74
CA LYS A 64 -10.77 5.51 -4.11
C LYS A 64 -10.71 5.12 -5.57
N SER A 65 -9.55 5.37 -6.17
CA SER A 65 -9.32 4.89 -7.52
C SER A 65 -9.24 3.37 -7.56
N TYR A 66 -9.78 2.78 -8.64
CA TYR A 66 -9.67 1.35 -8.93
C TYR A 66 -8.30 0.98 -9.56
N TYR A 67 -7.30 1.85 -9.63
CA TYR A 67 -5.99 1.43 -10.15
C TYR A 67 -5.47 0.19 -9.40
N GLY A 68 -5.09 -0.83 -10.18
CA GLY A 68 -5.05 -2.23 -9.76
C GLY A 68 -4.29 -2.53 -8.46
N LYS A 69 -4.78 -3.54 -7.74
CA LYS A 69 -4.15 -4.03 -6.51
C LYS A 69 -2.80 -4.68 -6.81
N VAL A 70 -1.79 -4.29 -6.05
CA VAL A 70 -0.43 -4.90 -6.11
C VAL A 70 -0.09 -5.73 -4.87
N LEU A 71 -0.91 -5.65 -3.82
CA LEU A 71 -0.75 -6.42 -2.58
C LEU A 71 -2.04 -7.16 -2.26
N CYS A 72 -1.94 -8.42 -1.83
CA CYS A 72 -3.08 -9.11 -1.26
C CYS A 72 -3.53 -8.44 0.04
N GLU A 73 -4.76 -8.71 0.47
CA GLU A 73 -5.36 -8.06 1.64
C GLU A 73 -4.48 -8.16 2.90
N LEU A 74 -3.91 -9.33 3.16
CA LEU A 74 -3.01 -9.53 4.30
C LEU A 74 -1.74 -8.69 4.21
N CYS A 75 -1.11 -8.65 3.02
CA CYS A 75 0.07 -7.82 2.80
C CYS A 75 -0.28 -6.33 2.82
N TYR A 76 -1.46 -5.93 2.37
CA TYR A 76 -1.91 -4.54 2.43
C TYR A 76 -2.14 -4.08 3.88
N LYS A 77 -2.75 -4.91 4.72
CA LYS A 77 -2.88 -4.63 6.16
C LYS A 77 -1.51 -4.51 6.84
N ALA A 78 -0.61 -5.46 6.60
CA ALA A 78 0.73 -5.44 7.16
C ALA A 78 1.52 -4.20 6.69
N TYR A 79 1.41 -3.84 5.41
CA TYR A 79 1.99 -2.61 4.85
C TYR A 79 1.52 -1.35 5.59
N ASN A 80 0.21 -1.23 5.84
CA ASN A 80 -0.33 -0.05 6.52
C ASN A 80 0.10 0.03 7.99
N LEU A 81 0.14 -1.10 8.70
CA LEU A 81 0.67 -1.16 10.07
C LEU A 81 2.14 -0.75 10.11
N LEU A 82 2.94 -1.27 9.19
CA LEU A 82 4.36 -0.95 9.09
C LEU A 82 4.59 0.54 8.77
N LYS A 83 3.82 1.09 7.84
CA LYS A 83 3.83 2.52 7.52
C LYS A 83 3.48 3.38 8.73
N ALA A 84 2.53 2.95 9.55
CA ALA A 84 2.15 3.66 10.76
C ALA A 84 3.27 3.65 11.81
N ARG A 85 3.94 2.50 12.01
CA ARG A 85 5.09 2.41 12.94
C ARG A 85 6.26 3.27 12.50
N ILE A 86 6.63 3.23 11.21
CA ILE A 86 7.68 4.09 10.65
C ILE A 86 7.40 5.57 10.92
N ARG A 87 6.15 6.01 10.74
CA ARG A 87 5.74 7.39 11.05
C ARG A 87 5.86 7.73 12.53
N GLU A 88 5.67 6.76 13.42
CA GLU A 88 5.85 7.00 14.84
C GLU A 88 7.32 7.19 15.20
N TYR A 89 8.22 6.37 14.63
CA TYR A 89 9.66 6.59 14.78
C TYR A 89 10.11 7.94 14.19
N GLU A 90 9.55 8.35 13.05
CA GLU A 90 9.80 9.70 12.49
C GLU A 90 9.39 10.81 13.47
N ARG A 91 8.29 10.65 14.20
CA ARG A 91 7.87 11.63 15.22
C ARG A 91 8.77 11.64 16.44
N LEU A 92 9.17 10.46 16.93
CA LEU A 92 10.13 10.35 18.03
C LEU A 92 11.45 11.02 17.64
N TRP A 93 11.94 10.74 16.45
CA TRP A 93 13.16 11.32 15.89
C TRP A 93 13.14 12.85 15.84
N LEU A 94 11.99 13.45 15.50
CA LEU A 94 11.84 14.90 15.47
C LEU A 94 11.86 15.55 16.87
N ARG A 95 11.57 14.79 17.93
CA ARG A 95 11.59 15.28 19.31
C ARG A 95 12.97 15.18 19.96
N GLU A 96 13.87 14.41 19.38
CA GLU A 96 15.20 14.15 19.93
C GLU A 96 16.27 15.13 19.42
N THR A 97 17.19 15.45 20.32
CA THR A 97 18.45 16.14 19.99
C THR A 97 19.42 15.20 19.28
N GLU A 98 20.41 15.72 18.56
CA GLU A 98 21.43 14.87 17.93
C GLU A 98 22.22 14.02 18.95
N SER A 99 22.41 14.52 20.17
CA SER A 99 23.06 13.76 21.25
C SER A 99 22.22 12.63 21.82
N SER A 100 20.88 12.75 21.81
CA SER A 100 19.98 11.70 22.31
C SER A 100 19.68 10.63 21.25
N LYS A 101 19.66 11.02 19.97
CA LYS A 101 19.48 10.09 18.85
C LYS A 101 20.51 8.98 18.82
N SER A 102 21.78 9.26 19.12
CA SER A 102 22.80 8.18 19.12
C SER A 102 22.55 7.12 20.19
N GLN A 103 21.71 7.36 21.19
CA GLN A 103 21.39 6.39 22.25
C GLN A 103 19.94 5.87 22.16
N ALA A 104 19.22 6.23 21.10
CA ALA A 104 17.81 5.91 20.98
C ALA A 104 17.57 4.42 20.69
N GLU A 105 16.93 3.74 21.63
CA GLU A 105 16.65 2.29 21.56
C GLU A 105 15.76 1.89 20.38
N TYR A 106 14.95 2.83 19.86
CA TYR A 106 14.05 2.55 18.74
C TYR A 106 14.75 2.52 17.38
N ILE A 107 16.03 2.94 17.25
CA ILE A 107 16.74 3.00 15.97
C ILE A 107 16.84 1.63 15.30
N ALA A 108 17.16 0.58 16.05
CA ALA A 108 17.27 -0.78 15.51
C ALA A 108 15.92 -1.27 14.95
N SER A 109 14.85 -1.07 15.73
CA SER A 109 13.48 -1.40 15.32
C SER A 109 13.04 -0.59 14.10
N TRP A 110 13.39 0.70 14.05
CA TRP A 110 13.06 1.57 12.93
C TRP A 110 13.78 1.14 11.65
N LEU A 111 15.08 0.82 11.73
CA LEU A 111 15.83 0.31 10.59
C LEU A 111 15.22 -0.99 10.06
N ALA A 112 14.90 -1.93 10.95
CA ALA A 112 14.27 -3.19 10.58
C ALA A 112 12.92 -2.96 9.89
N ASP A 113 12.12 -2.02 10.39
CA ASP A 113 10.83 -1.66 9.80
C ASP A 113 10.98 -1.03 8.41
N ILE A 114 11.97 -0.13 8.19
CA ILE A 114 12.26 0.43 6.87
C ILE A 114 12.68 -0.67 5.88
N GLN A 115 13.56 -1.58 6.30
CA GLN A 115 14.02 -2.69 5.47
C GLN A 115 12.89 -3.65 5.11
N GLU A 116 11.98 -3.91 6.04
CA GLU A 116 10.79 -4.70 5.78
C GLU A 116 9.81 -3.97 4.84
N PHE A 117 9.71 -2.64 4.96
CA PHE A 117 8.84 -1.79 4.16
C PHE A 117 9.25 -1.76 2.68
N LYS A 118 10.56 -1.75 2.42
CA LYS A 118 11.14 -1.88 1.07
C LYS A 118 10.62 -3.10 0.30
N LYS A 119 10.27 -4.20 0.99
CA LYS A 119 9.73 -5.40 0.32
C LYS A 119 8.29 -5.23 -0.19
N TYR A 120 7.59 -4.17 0.21
CA TYR A 120 6.23 -3.86 -0.24
C TYR A 120 6.22 -2.83 -1.38
N THR A 121 7.22 -1.96 -1.46
CA THR A 121 7.23 -0.80 -2.36
C THR A 121 8.66 -0.33 -2.67
N ASP A 122 8.86 0.19 -3.87
CA ASP A 122 10.13 0.82 -4.27
C ASP A 122 10.27 2.24 -3.71
N LYS A 123 9.15 2.83 -3.25
CA LYS A 123 9.09 4.17 -2.65
C LYS A 123 9.27 4.08 -1.15
N TYR A 124 10.51 4.18 -0.67
CA TYR A 124 10.85 4.17 0.75
C TYR A 124 12.00 5.16 1.06
N ASN A 125 12.21 5.50 2.34
CA ASN A 125 13.20 6.50 2.76
C ASN A 125 14.63 5.91 2.83
N GLN A 126 15.30 5.83 1.69
CA GLN A 126 16.66 5.27 1.57
C GLN A 126 17.70 6.05 2.39
N SER A 127 17.58 7.38 2.41
CA SER A 127 18.48 8.25 3.17
C SER A 127 18.40 7.97 4.66
N MET A 128 17.18 7.81 5.19
CA MET A 128 16.99 7.46 6.59
C MET A 128 17.51 6.04 6.89
N GLU A 129 17.28 5.06 6.01
CA GLU A 129 17.85 3.71 6.16
C GLU A 129 19.38 3.77 6.36
N HIS A 130 20.07 4.53 5.49
CA HIS A 130 21.51 4.70 5.57
C HIS A 130 21.96 5.43 6.84
N LYS A 131 21.24 6.50 7.23
CA LYS A 131 21.55 7.25 8.46
C LYS A 131 21.42 6.38 9.71
N LEU A 132 20.33 5.62 9.85
CA LEU A 132 20.11 4.76 11.00
C LEU A 132 21.16 3.64 11.07
N ARG A 133 21.54 3.07 9.94
CA ARG A 133 22.61 2.07 9.87
C ARG A 133 23.93 2.62 10.42
N ARG A 134 24.34 3.81 9.96
CA ARG A 134 25.56 4.47 10.45
C ARG A 134 25.55 4.74 11.94
N LEU A 135 24.39 5.07 12.51
CA LEU A 135 24.27 5.32 13.96
C LEU A 135 24.45 4.03 14.77
N LEU A 136 23.89 2.91 14.30
CA LEU A 136 24.09 1.62 14.96
C LEU A 136 25.53 1.15 14.87
N ASP A 137 26.17 1.30 13.70
CA ASP A 137 27.57 0.90 13.50
C ASP A 137 28.55 1.73 14.36
N ALA A 138 28.20 2.99 14.67
CA ALA A 138 29.03 3.86 15.51
C ALA A 138 28.88 3.61 17.02
N ASN A 139 27.89 2.81 17.44
CA ASN A 139 27.62 2.47 18.84
C ASN A 139 28.07 1.05 19.23
N GLN A 140 28.70 0.32 18.31
CA GLN A 140 29.31 -1.00 18.52
C GLN A 140 30.80 -0.86 18.79
#